data_AF-Q0PQK1-F1
#
_entry.id   AF-Q0PQK1-F1
#
_cell.length_a   1.000
_cell.length_b   1.000
_cell.length_c   1.000
_cell.angle_alpha   90.00
_cell.angle_beta   90.00
_cell.angle_gamma   90.00
#
_symmetry.space_group_name_H-M   'P 1'
#
loop_
_entity.id
_entity.type
_entity.pdbx_description
1 polymer ?
#
loop_
_entity_poly.entity_id
_entity_poly.type
_entity_poly.pdbx_seq_one_letter_code
_entity_poly.pdbx_strand_id
1 'polypeptide(L)'
;LLVMSAPVAAWANAWTPPPLEQTATPRRQDAVPASNTNCCVGAEGVQMIKDDIANDGVTHVMIAACSRRAKVEAFNIPDVAITRANLREGVIWIRPDTDENRETTQEMADDYVRMACAELKSMGIPSSSGEQELNKNLLVVGGGITGMTAAIEAAAAGYPVHIVEKSGALGGAVGSYYKIIPTRAPYDAPEENPVPGLVAAIEGNDMITVHLNRQRGQDRRRPRPLRGRYHH
;
A
#
# COMPACT_ATOMS: atom_id res chain seq x y z
N LEU A 1 -13.39 5.89 -19.06
CA LEU A 1 -13.09 4.50 -19.40
C LEU A 1 -13.37 3.63 -18.19
N LEU A 2 -14.07 2.53 -18.43
CA LEU A 2 -14.44 1.59 -17.39
C LEU A 2 -13.85 0.24 -17.75
N VAL A 3 -12.83 -0.18 -17.00
CA VAL A 3 -12.11 -1.42 -17.29
C VAL A 3 -12.54 -2.45 -16.25
N MET A 4 -13.41 -3.36 -16.69
CA MET A 4 -14.00 -4.41 -15.85
C MET A 4 -13.21 -5.70 -15.98
N SER A 5 -13.01 -6.36 -14.86
CA SER A 5 -12.36 -7.66 -14.79
C SER A 5 -13.15 -8.76 -15.50
N ALA A 6 -12.40 -9.49 -16.32
CA ALA A 6 -12.59 -10.84 -16.82
C ALA A 6 -13.50 -11.82 -16.06
N PRO A 7 -13.99 -12.86 -16.76
CA PRO A 7 -14.42 -14.10 -16.12
C PRO A 7 -13.25 -14.72 -15.35
N VAL A 8 -13.58 -15.32 -14.21
CA VAL A 8 -12.65 -15.96 -13.28
C VAL A 8 -12.11 -17.30 -13.84
N ALA A 9 -12.06 -17.48 -15.17
CA ALA A 9 -11.74 -18.75 -15.82
C ALA A 9 -10.28 -19.21 -15.70
N ALA A 10 -9.41 -18.46 -15.01
CA ALA A 10 -8.05 -18.91 -14.68
C ALA A 10 -7.80 -19.14 -13.18
N TRP A 11 -8.75 -18.82 -12.29
CA TRP A 11 -8.55 -18.94 -10.84
C TRP A 11 -9.74 -19.55 -10.07
N ALA A 12 -10.92 -19.66 -10.68
CA ALA A 12 -12.08 -20.41 -10.19
C ALA A 12 -13.02 -20.70 -11.38
N ASN A 13 -13.05 -21.95 -11.81
CA ASN A 13 -13.94 -22.46 -12.85
C ASN A 13 -15.42 -22.41 -12.43
N ALA A 14 -16.08 -21.25 -12.40
CA ALA A 14 -17.55 -21.20 -12.40
C ALA A 14 -18.24 -19.81 -12.49
N TRP A 15 -17.57 -18.67 -12.31
CA TRP A 15 -18.25 -17.37 -12.38
C TRP A 15 -17.90 -16.57 -13.66
N THR A 16 -18.80 -16.61 -14.64
CA THR A 16 -18.90 -15.62 -15.72
C THR A 16 -19.70 -14.43 -15.22
N PRO A 17 -19.12 -13.21 -15.09
CA PRO A 17 -19.89 -12.03 -14.78
C PRO A 17 -20.96 -11.81 -15.88
N PRO A 18 -22.28 -11.80 -15.56
CA PRO A 18 -23.28 -11.17 -16.43
C PRO A 18 -22.97 -9.66 -16.53
N PRO A 19 -23.58 -8.90 -17.47
CA PRO A 19 -22.95 -7.70 -18.01
C PRO A 19 -22.98 -6.54 -17.00
N LEU A 20 -22.00 -6.52 -16.09
CA LEU A 20 -21.69 -5.38 -15.22
C LEU A 20 -21.38 -4.12 -16.05
N GLU A 21 -21.08 -4.27 -17.34
CA GLU A 21 -20.99 -3.18 -18.31
C GLU A 21 -22.28 -2.37 -18.41
N GLN A 22 -23.44 -3.02 -18.28
CA GLN A 22 -24.76 -2.38 -18.31
C GLN A 22 -25.05 -1.58 -17.04
N THR A 23 -24.55 -2.05 -15.89
CA THR A 23 -24.67 -1.29 -14.63
C THR A 23 -23.67 -0.15 -14.54
N ALA A 24 -22.58 -0.26 -15.27
CA ALA A 24 -21.54 0.73 -15.37
C ALA A 24 -21.75 1.81 -16.45
N THR A 25 -22.55 1.54 -17.49
CA THR A 25 -22.80 2.50 -18.57
C THR A 25 -23.55 3.72 -18.02
N PRO A 26 -22.97 4.93 -18.06
CA PRO A 26 -23.66 6.11 -17.60
C PRO A 26 -24.81 6.45 -18.53
N ARG A 27 -25.91 6.98 -17.99
CA ARG A 27 -26.98 7.63 -18.79
C ARG A 27 -26.52 8.94 -19.49
N ARG A 28 -25.21 9.18 -19.63
CA ARG A 28 -24.62 10.41 -20.19
C ARG A 28 -23.71 10.10 -21.38
N GLN A 29 -23.74 11.00 -22.36
CA GLN A 29 -23.06 10.95 -23.66
C GLN A 29 -21.53 11.01 -23.62
N ASP A 30 -20.91 11.37 -22.48
CA ASP A 30 -19.47 11.63 -22.38
C ASP A 30 -18.66 10.42 -21.86
N ALA A 31 -19.24 9.23 -21.88
CA ALA A 31 -18.63 8.01 -21.32
C ALA A 31 -18.19 7.04 -22.42
N VAL A 32 -16.88 6.81 -22.50
CA VAL A 32 -16.30 5.73 -23.33
C VAL A 32 -16.81 4.37 -22.80
N PRO A 33 -17.31 3.47 -23.68
CA PRO A 33 -17.91 2.20 -23.28
C PRO A 33 -16.96 1.33 -22.44
N ALA A 34 -17.57 0.46 -21.63
CA ALA A 34 -16.86 -0.55 -20.86
C ALA A 34 -16.27 -1.60 -21.81
N SER A 35 -15.00 -1.95 -21.63
CA SER A 35 -14.34 -3.00 -22.41
C SER A 35 -14.05 -4.21 -21.52
N ASN A 36 -14.66 -5.35 -21.81
CA ASN A 36 -14.37 -6.61 -21.14
C ASN A 36 -13.08 -7.24 -21.69
N THR A 37 -11.99 -7.15 -20.93
CA THR A 37 -10.71 -7.74 -21.33
C THR A 37 -10.32 -8.84 -20.36
N ASN A 38 -9.86 -9.96 -20.90
CA ASN A 38 -9.33 -11.09 -20.15
C ASN A 38 -8.08 -10.64 -19.39
N CYS A 39 -8.27 -10.30 -18.11
CA CYS A 39 -7.28 -9.89 -17.13
C CYS A 39 -6.72 -8.48 -17.35
N CYS A 40 -7.43 -7.48 -16.81
CA CYS A 40 -6.97 -6.08 -16.67
C CYS A 40 -5.65 -5.93 -15.89
N VAL A 41 -5.11 -7.04 -15.40
CA VAL A 41 -4.03 -7.13 -14.43
C VAL A 41 -2.73 -7.68 -15.03
N GLY A 42 -2.78 -8.19 -16.26
CA GLY A 42 -1.59 -8.51 -17.05
C GLY A 42 -0.99 -7.24 -17.67
N ALA A 43 0.24 -7.34 -18.20
CA ALA A 43 0.89 -6.23 -18.88
C ALA A 43 0.03 -5.69 -20.05
N GLU A 44 -0.64 -6.58 -20.77
CA GLU A 44 -1.55 -6.25 -21.87
C GLU A 44 -2.77 -5.44 -21.39
N GLY A 45 -3.40 -5.86 -20.28
CA GLY A 45 -4.56 -5.15 -19.73
C GLY A 45 -4.22 -3.76 -19.19
N VAL A 46 -3.03 -3.58 -18.62
CA VAL A 46 -2.52 -2.27 -18.19
C VAL A 46 -2.18 -1.39 -19.39
N GLN A 47 -1.60 -1.98 -20.44
CA GLN A 47 -1.26 -1.23 -21.65
C GLN A 47 -2.53 -0.73 -22.37
N MET A 48 -3.57 -1.57 -22.47
CA MET A 48 -4.86 -1.15 -23.01
C MET A 48 -5.45 0.05 -22.25
N ILE A 49 -5.45 0.02 -20.91
CA ILE A 49 -5.90 1.17 -20.11
C ILE A 49 -5.11 2.44 -20.47
N LYS A 50 -3.79 2.32 -20.67
CA LYS A 50 -2.94 3.46 -21.03
C LYS A 50 -3.22 3.96 -22.44
N ASP A 51 -3.44 3.05 -23.39
CA ASP A 51 -3.74 3.37 -24.78
C ASP A 51 -5.09 4.08 -24.89
N ASP A 52 -6.10 3.61 -24.15
CA ASP A 52 -7.42 4.23 -24.08
C ASP A 52 -7.37 5.63 -23.42
N ILE A 53 -6.54 5.81 -22.38
CA ILE A 53 -6.29 7.13 -21.77
C ILE A 53 -5.67 8.09 -22.79
N ALA A 54 -4.69 7.61 -23.57
CA ALA A 54 -3.98 8.42 -24.54
C ALA A 54 -4.84 8.77 -25.78
N ASN A 55 -5.63 7.81 -26.28
CA ASN A 55 -6.42 7.96 -27.50
C ASN A 55 -7.72 8.74 -27.27
N ASP A 56 -8.43 8.47 -26.16
CA ASP A 56 -9.77 9.00 -25.90
C ASP A 56 -9.77 10.16 -24.89
N GLY A 57 -8.60 10.60 -24.43
CA GLY A 57 -8.46 11.75 -23.50
C GLY A 57 -9.11 11.51 -22.13
N VAL A 58 -9.10 10.27 -21.66
CA VAL A 58 -9.84 9.86 -20.47
C VAL A 58 -9.15 10.37 -19.20
N THR A 59 -9.83 11.27 -18.49
CA THR A 59 -9.33 11.85 -17.23
C THR A 59 -9.76 11.07 -15.97
N HIS A 60 -10.77 10.21 -16.10
CA HIS A 60 -11.40 9.48 -15.00
C HIS A 60 -11.58 8.00 -15.38
N VAL A 61 -10.98 7.11 -14.59
CA VAL A 61 -10.98 5.66 -14.84
C VAL A 61 -11.50 4.91 -13.61
N MET A 62 -12.47 4.03 -13.84
CA MET A 62 -12.87 3.03 -12.85
C MET A 62 -12.35 1.67 -13.26
N ILE A 63 -11.69 0.98 -12.32
CA ILE A 63 -11.23 -0.39 -12.51
C ILE A 63 -11.93 -1.30 -11.52
N ALA A 64 -12.73 -2.24 -12.03
CA ALA A 64 -13.41 -3.24 -11.23
C ALA A 64 -12.62 -4.55 -11.27
N ALA A 65 -11.87 -4.85 -10.21
CA ALA A 65 -10.98 -6.01 -10.17
C ALA A 65 -10.58 -6.35 -8.70
N CYS A 66 -9.28 -6.32 -8.41
CA CYS A 66 -8.72 -6.52 -7.07
C CYS A 66 -8.75 -5.27 -6.20
N SER A 67 -8.57 -5.49 -4.90
CA SER A 67 -8.50 -4.44 -3.89
C SER A 67 -7.47 -3.34 -4.21
N ARG A 68 -7.72 -2.12 -3.71
CA ARG A 68 -6.83 -0.95 -3.85
C ARG A 68 -5.40 -1.18 -3.35
N ARG A 69 -5.20 -2.19 -2.50
CA ARG A 69 -3.91 -2.53 -1.89
C ARG A 69 -3.07 -3.44 -2.79
N ALA A 70 -3.67 -4.03 -3.82
CA ALA A 70 -3.01 -4.93 -4.74
C ALA A 70 -2.58 -4.19 -6.01
N LYS A 71 -1.34 -4.42 -6.46
CA LYS A 71 -0.78 -3.90 -7.72
C LYS A 71 -0.91 -2.38 -7.88
N VAL A 72 -0.65 -1.67 -6.78
CA VAL A 72 -0.67 -0.21 -6.72
C VAL A 72 0.18 0.39 -7.83
N GLU A 73 1.38 -0.14 -8.07
CA GLU A 73 2.31 0.36 -9.09
C GLU A 73 1.79 0.20 -10.52
N ALA A 74 1.16 -0.94 -10.83
CA ALA A 74 0.68 -1.22 -12.19
C ALA A 74 -0.49 -0.31 -12.60
N PHE A 75 -1.29 0.12 -11.63
CA PHE A 75 -2.43 1.02 -11.83
C PHE A 75 -2.15 2.46 -11.39
N ASN A 76 -0.89 2.80 -11.12
CA ASN A 76 -0.50 4.17 -10.83
C ASN A 76 -0.21 4.91 -12.14
N ILE A 77 -1.26 5.51 -12.71
CA ILE A 77 -1.15 6.31 -13.93
C ILE A 77 -1.24 7.78 -13.51
N PRO A 78 -0.22 8.61 -13.78
CA PRO A 78 -0.21 10.01 -13.39
C PRO A 78 -1.34 10.78 -14.10
N ASP A 79 -1.76 11.89 -13.50
CA ASP A 79 -2.70 12.86 -14.09
C ASP A 79 -4.10 12.31 -14.43
N VAL A 80 -4.46 11.15 -13.90
CA VAL A 80 -5.78 10.52 -14.08
C VAL A 80 -6.39 10.21 -12.72
N ALA A 81 -7.68 10.53 -12.55
CA ALA A 81 -8.43 10.12 -11.38
C ALA A 81 -8.84 8.65 -11.50
N ILE A 82 -8.28 7.79 -10.63
CA ILE A 82 -8.53 6.35 -10.66
C ILE A 82 -9.32 5.93 -9.42
N THR A 83 -10.47 5.32 -9.64
CA THR A 83 -11.20 4.59 -8.60
C THR A 83 -11.13 3.08 -8.81
N ARG A 84 -11.32 2.34 -7.72
CA ARG A 84 -11.25 0.88 -7.70
C ARG A 84 -12.51 0.28 -7.08
N ALA A 85 -13.20 -0.56 -7.84
CA ALA A 85 -14.23 -1.46 -7.33
C ALA A 85 -13.59 -2.81 -6.96
N ASN A 86 -13.65 -3.17 -5.67
CA ASN A 86 -13.05 -4.38 -5.13
C ASN A 86 -13.98 -5.58 -5.29
N LEU A 87 -14.00 -6.19 -6.48
CA LEU A 87 -14.85 -7.35 -6.75
C LEU A 87 -14.21 -8.67 -6.32
N ARG A 88 -12.88 -8.78 -6.32
CA ARG A 88 -12.20 -10.03 -5.98
C ARG A 88 -12.23 -10.31 -4.47
N GLU A 89 -11.55 -9.50 -3.67
CA GLU A 89 -11.50 -9.69 -2.23
C GLU A 89 -12.80 -9.30 -1.53
N GLY A 90 -13.59 -8.39 -2.12
CA GLY A 90 -14.81 -7.84 -1.52
C GLY A 90 -16.10 -8.55 -1.92
N VAL A 91 -16.09 -9.40 -2.96
CA VAL A 91 -17.30 -10.09 -3.46
C VAL A 91 -16.97 -11.56 -3.74
N ILE A 92 -16.17 -11.85 -4.76
CA ILE A 92 -15.99 -13.21 -5.29
C ILE A 92 -15.37 -14.17 -4.26
N TRP A 93 -14.37 -13.74 -3.49
CA TRP A 93 -13.69 -14.62 -2.54
C TRP A 93 -14.45 -14.87 -1.23
N ILE A 94 -15.47 -14.05 -0.94
CA ILE A 94 -16.23 -14.17 0.32
C ILE A 94 -17.63 -14.78 0.10
N ARG A 95 -18.11 -14.82 -1.15
CA ARG A 95 -19.42 -15.35 -1.49
C ARG A 95 -19.30 -16.81 -1.93
N PRO A 96 -20.10 -17.74 -1.36
CA PRO A 96 -20.17 -19.11 -1.85
C PRO A 96 -20.65 -19.13 -3.30
N ASP A 97 -20.03 -19.96 -4.13
CA ASP A 97 -20.46 -20.19 -5.52
C ASP A 97 -21.54 -21.28 -5.55
N THR A 98 -22.76 -20.90 -5.18
CA THR A 98 -23.96 -21.74 -5.27
C THR A 98 -25.05 -20.98 -6.01
N ASP A 99 -25.95 -21.70 -6.70
CA ASP A 99 -27.01 -21.08 -7.51
C ASP A 99 -27.88 -20.10 -6.70
N GLU A 100 -28.20 -20.43 -5.46
CA GLU A 100 -28.96 -19.56 -4.54
C GLU A 100 -28.25 -18.23 -4.22
N ASN A 101 -26.91 -18.23 -4.22
CA ASN A 101 -26.12 -17.05 -3.88
C ASN A 101 -25.71 -16.22 -5.09
N ARG A 102 -25.95 -16.69 -6.33
CA ARG A 102 -25.49 -16.01 -7.55
C ARG A 102 -26.15 -14.65 -7.75
N GLU A 103 -27.45 -14.56 -7.54
CA GLU A 103 -28.21 -13.30 -7.68
C GLU A 103 -27.71 -12.24 -6.68
N THR A 104 -27.65 -12.59 -5.40
CA THR A 104 -27.18 -11.69 -4.34
C THR A 104 -25.70 -11.34 -4.46
N THR A 105 -24.88 -12.23 -5.03
CA THR A 105 -23.46 -11.95 -5.36
C THR A 105 -23.35 -10.95 -6.51
N GLN A 106 -24.24 -11.06 -7.49
CA GLN A 106 -24.33 -10.12 -8.60
C GLN A 106 -24.81 -8.73 -8.12
N GLU A 107 -25.84 -8.67 -7.29
CA GLU A 107 -26.31 -7.41 -6.67
C GLU A 107 -25.19 -6.73 -5.87
N MET A 108 -24.43 -7.52 -5.11
CA MET A 108 -23.27 -7.02 -4.37
C MET A 108 -22.20 -6.46 -5.33
N ALA A 109 -21.89 -7.15 -6.42
CA ALA A 109 -20.94 -6.66 -7.42
C ALA A 109 -21.42 -5.37 -8.10
N ASP A 110 -22.71 -5.28 -8.42
CA ASP A 110 -23.34 -4.11 -9.01
C ASP A 110 -23.26 -2.91 -8.07
N ASP A 111 -23.49 -3.10 -6.78
CA ASP A 111 -23.38 -2.02 -5.80
C ASP A 111 -21.94 -1.52 -5.64
N TYR A 112 -20.94 -2.40 -5.67
CA TYR A 112 -19.53 -2.00 -5.69
C TYR A 112 -19.18 -1.17 -6.92
N VAL A 113 -19.70 -1.55 -8.09
CA VAL A 113 -19.54 -0.79 -9.34
C VAL A 113 -20.24 0.57 -9.24
N ARG A 114 -21.48 0.62 -8.76
CA ARG A 114 -22.24 1.88 -8.57
C ARG A 114 -21.55 2.83 -7.61
N MET A 115 -21.06 2.32 -6.48
CA MET A 115 -20.31 3.10 -5.50
C MET A 115 -19.02 3.66 -6.10
N ALA A 116 -18.27 2.84 -6.84
CA ALA A 116 -17.05 3.30 -7.49
C ALA A 116 -17.35 4.37 -8.56
N CYS A 117 -18.39 4.19 -9.38
CA CYS A 117 -18.84 5.19 -10.34
C CYS A 117 -19.31 6.49 -9.67
N ALA A 118 -19.95 6.41 -8.49
CA ALA A 118 -20.36 7.59 -7.72
C ALA A 118 -19.16 8.33 -7.12
N GLU A 119 -18.17 7.60 -6.61
CA GLU A 119 -16.91 8.15 -6.11
C GLU A 119 -16.14 8.86 -7.22
N LEU A 120 -16.04 8.23 -8.40
CA LEU A 120 -15.32 8.79 -9.55
C LEU A 120 -15.87 10.16 -9.98
N LYS A 121 -17.19 10.36 -9.91
CA LYS A 121 -17.84 11.65 -10.22
C LYS A 121 -17.45 12.77 -9.25
N SER A 122 -17.01 12.41 -8.06
CA SER A 122 -16.63 13.34 -6.99
C SER A 122 -15.11 13.50 -6.87
N MET A 123 -14.33 12.75 -7.65
CA MET A 123 -12.87 12.87 -7.66
C MET A 123 -12.45 14.08 -8.49
N GLY A 124 -11.48 14.84 -7.98
CA GLY A 124 -10.69 15.75 -8.80
C GLY A 124 -9.50 15.02 -9.40
N ILE A 125 -8.98 15.53 -10.51
CA ILE A 125 -7.71 15.05 -11.08
C ILE A 125 -6.62 15.26 -10.01
N PRO A 126 -5.82 14.23 -9.70
CA PRO A 126 -4.75 14.36 -8.73
C PRO A 126 -3.78 15.45 -9.17
N SER A 127 -3.49 16.40 -8.27
CA SER A 127 -2.44 17.39 -8.48
C SER A 127 -1.16 16.90 -7.84
N SER A 128 -0.02 17.29 -8.40
CA SER A 128 1.27 17.01 -7.77
C SER A 128 1.29 17.59 -6.36
N SER A 129 1.54 16.75 -5.36
CA SER A 129 1.96 17.27 -4.06
C SER A 129 3.25 18.06 -4.31
N GLY A 130 3.26 19.36 -4.01
CA GLY A 130 4.45 20.20 -4.18
C GLY A 130 5.69 19.54 -3.56
N GLU A 131 6.88 19.85 -4.09
CA GLU A 131 8.13 19.24 -3.63
C GLU A 131 8.23 19.31 -2.10
N GLN A 132 8.20 18.14 -1.47
CA GLN A 132 8.42 18.02 -0.04
C GLN A 132 9.92 17.95 0.17
N GLU A 133 10.46 18.84 1.00
CA GLU A 133 11.86 18.80 1.37
C GLU A 133 12.17 17.45 2.04
N LEU A 134 13.12 16.71 1.45
CA LEU A 134 13.50 15.40 1.96
C LEU A 134 14.34 15.57 3.22
N ASN A 135 13.77 15.24 4.38
CA ASN A 135 14.53 15.10 5.61
C ASN A 135 15.31 13.78 5.59
N LYS A 136 16.64 13.86 5.53
CA LYS A 136 17.54 12.70 5.49
C LYS A 136 17.81 12.09 6.87
N ASN A 137 17.29 12.68 7.95
CA ASN A 137 17.45 12.14 9.30
C ASN A 137 16.49 10.96 9.50
N LEU A 138 17.04 9.81 9.90
CA LEU A 138 16.28 8.60 10.16
C LEU A 138 16.00 8.44 11.65
N LEU A 139 14.82 7.92 11.97
CA LEU A 139 14.41 7.61 13.33
C LEU A 139 14.16 6.10 13.44
N VAL A 140 14.99 5.42 14.22
CA VAL A 140 14.81 4.02 14.60
C VAL A 140 14.10 3.97 15.94
N VAL A 141 12.94 3.28 15.98
CA VAL A 141 12.15 3.10 17.20
C VAL A 141 12.39 1.70 17.74
N GLY A 142 13.06 1.62 18.89
CA GLY A 142 13.46 0.38 19.55
C GLY A 142 14.95 0.08 19.37
N GLY A 143 15.67 -0.05 20.49
CA GLY A 143 17.09 -0.36 20.59
C GLY A 143 17.39 -1.85 20.72
N GLY A 144 16.54 -2.73 20.18
CA GLY A 144 16.81 -4.17 20.09
C GLY A 144 17.82 -4.51 19.00
N ILE A 145 18.16 -5.79 18.86
CA ILE A 145 19.12 -6.28 17.84
C ILE A 145 18.80 -5.77 16.43
N THR A 146 17.53 -5.83 16.01
CA THR A 146 17.08 -5.39 14.69
C THR A 146 17.19 -3.87 14.49
N GLY A 147 16.85 -3.09 15.52
CA GLY A 147 16.96 -1.63 15.49
C GLY A 147 18.42 -1.16 15.48
N MET A 148 19.27 -1.80 16.28
CA MET A 148 20.70 -1.53 16.30
C MET A 148 21.36 -1.83 14.95
N THR A 149 21.09 -2.99 14.35
CA THR A 149 21.59 -3.32 13.01
C THR A 149 21.07 -2.34 11.96
N ALA A 150 19.78 -2.00 11.97
CA ALA A 150 19.22 -1.02 11.04
C ALA A 150 19.89 0.36 11.16
N ALA A 151 20.20 0.80 12.38
CA ALA A 151 20.88 2.07 12.61
C ALA A 151 22.33 2.07 12.10
N ILE A 152 23.08 0.98 12.32
CA ILE A 152 24.46 0.84 11.85
C ILE A 152 24.51 0.85 10.32
N GLU A 153 23.66 0.07 9.65
CA GLU A 153 23.62 0.01 8.18
C GLU A 153 23.17 1.35 7.58
N ALA A 154 22.19 2.02 8.20
CA ALA A 154 21.75 3.35 7.78
C ALA A 154 22.86 4.41 7.93
N ALA A 155 23.61 4.37 9.03
CA ALA A 155 24.75 5.25 9.25
C ALA A 155 25.89 4.95 8.27
N ALA A 156 26.15 3.68 7.96
CA ALA A 156 27.12 3.26 6.94
C ALA A 156 26.72 3.75 5.52
N ALA A 157 25.42 3.86 5.25
CA ALA A 157 24.89 4.47 4.03
C ALA A 157 24.94 6.01 4.02
N GLY A 158 25.44 6.65 5.09
CA GLY A 158 25.64 8.10 5.17
C GLY A 158 24.44 8.90 5.68
N TYR A 159 23.44 8.25 6.28
CA TYR A 159 22.27 8.93 6.85
C TYR A 159 22.45 9.16 8.36
N PRO A 160 22.14 10.37 8.90
CA PRO A 160 22.08 10.58 10.34
C PRO A 160 20.94 9.77 10.96
N VAL A 161 21.21 9.04 12.04
CA VAL A 161 20.22 8.14 12.67
C VAL A 161 20.01 8.51 14.14
N HIS A 162 18.75 8.58 14.54
CA HIS A 162 18.35 8.67 15.94
C HIS A 162 17.72 7.35 16.38
N ILE A 163 18.25 6.73 17.43
CA ILE A 163 17.64 5.54 18.05
C ILE A 163 16.86 6.01 19.28
N VAL A 164 15.58 5.64 19.37
CA VAL A 164 14.75 5.88 20.56
C VAL A 164 14.45 4.55 21.23
N GLU A 165 14.92 4.39 22.46
CA GLU A 165 14.72 3.19 23.27
C GLU A 165 13.98 3.52 24.57
N LYS A 166 12.94 2.72 24.85
CA LYS A 166 12.07 2.91 26.01
C LYS A 166 12.80 2.61 27.31
N SER A 167 13.66 1.59 27.31
CA SER A 167 14.44 1.18 28.47
C SER A 167 15.71 2.01 28.64
N GLY A 168 16.41 1.80 29.76
CA GLY A 168 17.66 2.48 30.08
C GLY A 168 18.89 1.89 29.39
N ALA A 169 18.75 0.91 28.51
CA ALA A 169 19.86 0.25 27.82
C ALA A 169 19.45 -0.26 26.43
N LEU A 170 20.42 -0.37 25.53
CA LEU A 170 20.26 -1.05 24.25
C LEU A 170 20.37 -2.57 24.41
N GLY A 171 19.86 -3.33 23.44
CA GLY A 171 19.95 -4.80 23.39
C GLY A 171 18.60 -5.52 23.32
N GLY A 172 17.52 -4.88 23.79
CA GLY A 172 16.19 -5.50 23.83
C GLY A 172 16.18 -6.83 24.59
N ALA A 173 15.35 -7.78 24.16
CA ALA A 173 15.29 -9.10 24.80
C ALA A 173 16.61 -9.88 24.68
N VAL A 174 17.29 -9.79 23.54
CA VAL A 174 18.54 -10.51 23.26
C VAL A 174 19.68 -10.04 24.17
N GLY A 175 19.64 -8.78 24.63
CA GLY A 175 20.61 -8.27 25.60
C GLY A 175 20.62 -9.00 26.94
N SER A 176 19.52 -9.69 27.30
CA SER A 176 19.44 -10.51 28.52
C SER A 176 19.97 -11.94 28.36
N TYR A 177 20.29 -12.36 27.14
CA TYR A 177 20.70 -13.75 26.86
C TYR A 177 22.20 -13.94 27.06
N TYR A 178 22.57 -15.06 27.68
CA TYR A 178 23.98 -15.45 27.80
C TYR A 178 24.56 -15.86 26.43
N LYS A 179 23.80 -16.68 25.68
CA LYS A 179 24.13 -17.13 24.31
C LYS A 179 22.89 -17.11 23.44
N ILE A 180 23.07 -17.02 22.14
CA ILE A 180 21.98 -17.03 21.15
C ILE A 180 21.93 -18.37 20.41
N ILE A 181 20.76 -18.68 19.86
CA ILE A 181 20.58 -19.81 18.96
C ILE A 181 21.37 -19.50 17.68
N PRO A 182 22.13 -20.47 17.13
CA PRO A 182 22.92 -20.25 15.93
C PRO A 182 22.08 -19.74 14.77
N THR A 183 22.62 -18.76 14.04
CA THR A 183 21.92 -18.08 12.94
C THR A 183 22.28 -18.68 11.58
N ARG A 184 23.30 -19.54 11.53
CA ARG A 184 23.77 -20.22 10.31
C ARG A 184 24.03 -21.71 10.56
N ALA A 185 23.86 -22.50 9.51
CA ALA A 185 24.19 -23.93 9.52
C ALA A 185 25.68 -24.13 9.88
N PRO A 186 26.03 -25.14 10.69
CA PRO A 186 25.27 -26.37 10.99
C PRO A 186 24.34 -26.33 12.23
N TYR A 187 24.16 -25.19 12.89
CA TYR A 187 23.26 -25.03 14.06
C TYR A 187 23.56 -25.96 15.26
N ASP A 188 24.79 -26.41 15.40
CA ASP A 188 25.22 -27.43 16.35
C ASP A 188 25.63 -26.87 17.73
N ALA A 189 26.05 -25.61 17.79
CA ALA A 189 26.50 -24.96 19.02
C ALA A 189 25.87 -23.57 19.21
N PRO A 190 25.62 -23.14 20.46
CA PRO A 190 25.18 -21.77 20.76
C PRO A 190 26.23 -20.72 20.35
N GLU A 191 25.78 -19.66 19.69
CA GLU A 191 26.62 -18.52 19.29
C GLU A 191 26.74 -17.51 20.45
N GLU A 192 27.84 -16.77 20.48
CA GLU A 192 28.03 -15.68 21.43
C GLU A 192 27.05 -14.53 21.17
N ASN A 193 26.65 -13.83 22.23
CA ASN A 193 25.69 -12.75 22.11
C ASN A 193 26.30 -11.56 21.33
N PRO A 194 25.72 -11.14 20.19
CA PRO A 194 26.26 -10.05 19.38
C PRO A 194 25.95 -8.66 19.96
N VAL A 195 25.05 -8.55 20.94
CA VAL A 195 24.57 -7.27 21.48
C VAL A 195 25.70 -6.37 21.99
N PRO A 196 26.68 -6.84 22.79
CA PRO A 196 27.77 -5.98 23.26
C PRO A 196 28.58 -5.36 22.10
N GLY A 197 28.81 -6.12 21.03
CA GLY A 197 29.51 -5.63 19.84
C GLY A 197 28.70 -4.58 19.07
N LEU A 198 27.38 -4.78 18.96
CA LEU A 198 26.49 -3.81 18.32
C LEU A 198 26.36 -2.52 19.12
N VAL A 199 26.33 -2.59 20.46
CA VAL A 199 26.32 -1.41 21.33
C VAL A 199 27.61 -0.62 21.16
N ALA A 200 28.77 -1.28 21.17
CA ALA A 200 30.06 -0.62 20.93
C ALA A 200 30.13 0.04 19.55
N ALA A 201 29.59 -0.61 18.51
CA ALA A 201 29.55 -0.05 17.16
C ALA A 201 28.64 1.19 17.06
N ILE A 202 27.56 1.24 17.86
CA ILE A 202 26.66 2.40 17.93
C ILE A 202 27.30 3.55 18.70
N GLU A 203 27.87 3.27 19.87
CA GLU A 203 28.51 4.28 20.72
C GLU A 203 29.76 4.88 20.06
N GLY A 204 30.44 4.12 19.20
CA GLY A 204 31.59 4.58 18.42
C GLY A 204 31.25 5.30 17.10
N ASN A 205 29.97 5.51 16.77
CA ASN A 205 29.56 6.11 15.50
C ASN A 205 28.91 7.49 15.71
N ASP A 206 29.61 8.54 15.27
CA ASP A 206 29.17 9.95 15.41
C ASP A 206 27.86 10.27 14.67
N MET A 207 27.45 9.42 13.71
CA MET A 207 26.20 9.59 12.95
C MET A 207 24.98 9.04 13.70
N ILE A 208 25.17 8.30 14.79
CA ILE A 208 24.10 7.64 15.54
C ILE A 208 23.93 8.33 16.90
N THR A 209 22.75 8.91 17.12
CA THR A 209 22.38 9.48 18.42
C THR A 209 21.41 8.55 19.16
N VAL A 210 21.77 8.13 20.37
CA VAL A 210 20.96 7.24 21.20
C VAL A 210 20.15 8.02 22.23
N HIS A 211 18.84 7.75 22.27
CA HIS A 211 17.90 8.34 23.22
C HIS A 211 17.31 7.23 24.11
N LEU A 212 17.94 7.01 25.28
CA LEU A 212 17.50 6.04 26.29
C LEU A 212 16.43 6.61 27.20
N ASN A 213 15.61 5.75 27.80
CA ASN A 213 14.45 6.15 28.63
C ASN A 213 13.54 7.15 27.89
N ARG A 214 13.37 6.96 26.58
CA ARG A 214 12.51 7.78 25.74
C ARG A 214 11.52 6.88 25.03
N GLN A 215 10.26 7.24 25.13
CA GLN A 215 9.21 6.68 24.29
C GLN A 215 8.75 7.79 23.35
N ARG A 216 8.29 7.44 22.14
CA ARG A 216 7.67 8.41 21.24
C ARG A 216 6.46 9.04 21.96
N GLY A 217 6.67 10.25 22.49
CA GLY A 217 5.60 11.11 22.98
C GLY A 217 4.78 11.58 21.79
N GLN A 218 3.46 11.66 21.95
CA GLN A 218 2.50 12.11 20.94
C GLN A 218 3.07 13.21 20.05
N ASP A 219 3.16 12.91 18.76
CA ASP A 219 3.59 13.83 17.73
C ASP A 219 2.63 15.03 17.65
N ARG A 220 2.94 16.09 18.39
CA ARG A 220 2.31 17.40 18.25
C ARG A 220 2.97 18.13 17.10
N ARG A 221 2.72 17.71 15.85
CA ARG A 221 2.96 18.49 14.63
C ARG A 221 2.24 17.86 13.42
N ARG A 222 0.91 17.98 13.39
CA ARG A 222 0.29 18.41 12.13
C ARG A 222 0.24 19.93 12.20
N PRO A 223 0.89 20.69 11.28
CA PRO A 223 0.46 22.06 11.08
C PRO A 223 -1.04 22.00 10.76
N ARG A 224 -1.87 22.67 11.57
CA ARG A 224 -3.29 22.85 11.21
C ARG A 224 -3.26 23.44 9.80
N PRO A 225 -3.97 22.85 8.80
CA PRO A 225 -4.17 23.58 7.56
C PRO A 225 -4.78 24.92 7.96
N LEU A 226 -4.15 26.01 7.51
CA LEU A 226 -4.69 27.34 7.66
C LEU A 226 -6.12 27.28 7.12
N ARG A 227 -7.11 27.31 8.02
CA ARG A 227 -8.50 27.52 7.63
C ARG A 227 -8.51 28.88 6.97
N GLY A 228 -8.51 28.90 5.65
CA GLY A 228 -8.92 30.07 4.89
C GLY A 228 -10.28 30.48 5.42
N ARG A 229 -10.32 31.65 6.07
CA ARG A 229 -11.57 32.32 6.37
C ARG A 229 -12.18 32.68 5.01
N TYR A 230 -13.15 31.89 4.55
CA TYR A 230 -14.12 32.41 3.60
C TYR A 230 -14.96 33.43 4.37
N HIS A 231 -14.71 34.71 4.11
CA HIS A 231 -15.61 35.79 4.47
C HIS A 231 -16.68 35.89 3.38
N HIS A 232 -17.94 35.80 3.84
CA HIS A 232 -19.21 36.17 3.20
C HIS A 232 -19.63 35.47 1.90
#